data_AF-A0A950WSD4-F1
#
_entry.id   AF-A0A950WSD4-F1
#
_cell.length_a   1.000
_cell.length_b   1.000
_cell.length_c   1.000
_cell.angle_alpha   90.00
_cell.angle_beta   90.00
_cell.angle_gamma   90.00
#
_symmetry.space_group_name_H-M   'P 1'
#
loop_
_entity.id
_entity.type
_entity.pdbx_description
1 polymer ?
#
loop_
_entity_poly.entity_id
_entity_poly.type
_entity_poly.pdbx_seq_one_letter_code
_entity_poly.pdbx_strand_id
1 'polypeptide(L)' 'MTLRVVGAGLSRTGTHSLKLALEQLLGGPCYHMVEVFGHPEHVPMWRDAALG' A
#
# COMPACT_ATOMS: atom_id res chain seq x y z
N MET A 1 4.40 -11.54 -8.20
CA MET A 1 5.67 -10.89 -7.79
C MET A 1 5.83 -11.10 -6.29
N THR A 2 7.05 -11.35 -5.81
CA THR A 2 7.33 -11.49 -4.37
C THR A 2 7.43 -10.11 -3.72
N LEU A 3 6.91 -9.95 -2.51
CA LEU A 3 7.03 -8.71 -1.72
C LEU A 3 8.51 -8.38 -1.48
N ARG A 4 8.90 -7.11 -1.71
CA ARG A 4 10.30 -6.65 -1.56
C ARG A 4 10.50 -5.64 -0.42
N VAL A 5 9.50 -4.81 -0.15
CA VAL A 5 9.59 -3.69 0.82
C VAL A 5 8.31 -3.61 1.64
N VAL A 6 8.44 -3.33 2.94
CA VAL A 6 7.33 -3.02 3.84
C VAL A 6 7.53 -1.60 4.38
N GLY A 7 6.61 -0.69 4.06
CA GLY A 7 6.61 0.67 4.57
C GLY A 7 5.85 0.77 5.89
N ALA A 8 6.56 0.86 7.02
CA ALA A 8 5.97 0.99 8.36
C ALA A 8 5.66 2.45 8.78
N GLY A 9 5.80 3.41 7.87
CA GLY A 9 5.52 4.82 8.13
C GLY A 9 4.02 5.08 8.31
N LEU A 10 3.67 5.96 9.24
CA LEU A 10 2.28 6.35 9.49
C LEU A 10 1.72 7.22 8.36
N SER A 11 0.40 7.42 8.37
CA SER A 11 -0.24 8.32 7.41
C SER A 11 0.38 9.73 7.50
N ARG A 12 0.44 10.41 6.35
CA ARG A 12 0.95 11.79 6.21
C ARG A 12 2.46 11.97 6.46
N THR A 13 3.25 10.91 6.60
CA THR A 13 4.73 10.99 6.68
C THR A 13 5.42 10.75 5.34
N GLY A 14 4.84 11.22 4.24
CA GLY A 14 5.40 11.04 2.88
C GLY A 14 5.13 9.67 2.23
N THR A 15 4.17 8.88 2.72
CA THR A 15 3.86 7.53 2.23
C THR A 15 3.48 7.48 0.76
N HIS A 16 2.78 8.51 0.24
CA HIS A 16 2.41 8.57 -1.16
C HIS A 16 3.62 8.86 -2.06
N SER A 17 4.52 9.76 -1.66
CA SER A 17 5.77 10.00 -2.40
C SER A 17 6.66 8.76 -2.40
N LEU A 18 6.74 8.05 -1.27
CA LEU A 18 7.46 6.78 -1.18
C LEU A 18 6.88 5.71 -2.13
N LYS A 19 5.55 5.58 -2.19
CA LYS A 19 4.85 4.69 -3.14
C LYS A 19 5.33 4.92 -4.58
N LEU A 20 5.24 6.17 -5.06
CA LEU A 20 5.62 6.53 -6.43
C LEU A 20 7.10 6.23 -6.71
N ALA A 21 7.99 6.53 -5.76
CA ALA A 21 9.42 6.23 -5.89
C ALA A 21 9.67 4.72 -6.00
N LEU A 22 8.98 3.90 -5.19
CA LEU A 22 9.12 2.44 -5.24
C LEU A 22 8.60 1.85 -6.55
N GLU A 23 7.49 2.37 -7.09
CA GLU A 23 6.97 1.95 -8.40
C GLU A 23 7.96 2.22 -9.53
N GLN A 24 8.60 3.39 -9.51
CA GLN A 24 9.65 3.77 -10.47
C GLN A 24 10.90 2.90 -10.34
N LEU A 25 11.40 2.69 -9.11
CA LEU A 25 12.66 1.99 -8.86
C LEU A 25 12.54 0.47 -9.03
N LEU A 26 11.39 -0.11 -8.68
CA LEU A 26 11.19 -1.57 -8.68
C LEU A 26 10.41 -2.08 -9.89
N GLY A 27 9.82 -1.19 -10.71
CA GLY A 27 9.12 -1.55 -11.93
C GLY A 27 7.86 -2.39 -11.69
N GLY A 28 7.18 -2.19 -10.55
CA GLY A 28 6.01 -2.95 -10.15
C GLY A 28 5.11 -2.17 -9.19
N PRO A 29 3.88 -2.65 -8.92
CA PRO A 29 2.93 -1.92 -8.09
C PRO A 29 3.40 -1.82 -6.64
N CYS A 30 3.07 -0.71 -5.98
CA CYS A 30 3.27 -0.52 -4.55
C CYS A 30 1.92 -0.24 -3.88
N TYR A 31 1.49 -1.10 -2.96
CA TYR A 31 0.20 -0.92 -2.30
C TYR A 31 0.20 0.30 -1.37
N HIS A 32 -0.87 1.11 -1.41
CA HIS A 32 -1.06 2.30 -0.59
C HIS A 32 -2.56 2.52 -0.33
N MET A 33 -2.94 3.31 0.68
CA MET A 33 -4.35 3.59 0.99
C MET A 33 -5.16 4.12 -0.22
N VAL A 34 -4.49 4.79 -1.16
CA VAL A 34 -5.13 5.31 -2.38
C VAL A 34 -5.71 4.20 -3.27
N GLU A 35 -5.10 3.00 -3.24
CA GLU A 35 -5.57 1.86 -4.01
C GLU A 35 -6.94 1.37 -3.55
N VAL A 36 -7.28 1.56 -2.26
CA VAL A 36 -8.60 1.18 -1.71
C VAL A 36 -9.73 1.98 -2.34
N PHE A 37 -9.48 3.22 -2.78
CA PHE A 37 -10.51 4.00 -3.50
C PHE A 37 -10.80 3.43 -4.89
N GLY A 38 -9.81 2.82 -5.55
CA GLY A 38 -9.98 2.11 -6.82
C GLY A 38 -10.49 0.67 -6.64
N HIS A 39 -10.29 0.11 -5.44
CA HIS A 39 -10.60 -1.27 -5.09
C HIS A 39 -11.37 -1.35 -3.75
N PRO A 40 -12.64 -0.90 -3.71
CA PRO A 40 -13.46 -0.96 -2.49
C PRO A 40 -13.65 -2.39 -1.96
N GLU A 41 -13.52 -3.40 -2.81
CA GLU A 41 -13.51 -4.82 -2.45
C GLU A 41 -12.36 -5.22 -1.53
N HIS A 42 -11.31 -4.42 -1.39
CA HIS A 42 -10.22 -4.68 -0.45
C HIS A 42 -10.60 -4.35 1.01
N VAL A 43 -11.65 -3.56 1.24
CA VAL A 43 -12.03 -3.10 2.59
C VAL A 43 -12.36 -4.25 3.54
N PRO A 44 -13.18 -5.27 3.17
CA PRO A 44 -13.44 -6.41 4.05
C PRO A 44 -12.16 -7.15 4.46
N MET A 45 -11.26 -7.42 3.52
CA MET A 45 -9.98 -8.10 3.80
C MET A 45 -9.14 -7.36 4.83
N TRP A 46 -9.00 -6.04 4.69
CA TRP A 46 -8.24 -5.22 5.64
C TRP A 46 -8.90 -5.12 7.00
N ARG A 47 -10.24 -5.07 7.05
CA ARG A 47 -10.99 -5.09 8.30
C ARG A 47 -10.79 -6.40 9.05
N ASP A 48 -10.88 -7.52 8.36
CA ASP A 48 -10.71 -8.84 8.96
C ASP A 48 -9.28 -9.01 9.49
N ALA A 49 -8.26 -8.61 8.71
CA ALA A 49 -6.86 -8.64 9.15
C ALA A 49 -6.57 -7.78 10.40
N ALA A 50 -7.28 -6.66 10.56
CA ALA A 50 -7.15 -5.79 11.73
C ALA A 50 -7.81 -6.37 13.01
N LEU A 51 -8.75 -7.31 12.85
CA LEU A 51 -9.45 -7.96 13.96
C LEU A 51 -8.74 -9.23 14.47
N GLY A 52 -7.83 -9.80 13.66
CA GLY A 52 -7.10 -11.04 13.97
C GLY A 52 -7.90 -12.30 13.67
#